data_AF-A0A147F2F5-F1
#
_entry.id   AF-A0A147F2F5-F1
#
_cell.length_a   1.000
_cell.length_b   1.000
_cell.length_c   1.000
_cell.angle_alpha   90.00
_cell.angle_beta   90.00
_cell.angle_gamma   90.00
#
_symmetry.space_group_name_H-M   'P 1'
#
loop_
_entity.id
_entity.type
_entity.pdbx_description
1 polymer ?
#
loop_
_entity_poly.entity_id
_entity_poly.type
_entity_poly.pdbx_seq_one_letter_code
_entity_poly.pdbx_strand_id
1 'polypeptide(L)'
;LAPAEATKYSLERIRRGEDTISVTGNVLRDYLTDLFPILEVGTSAKMLSIVPLLAGGGLFETGAGGSAPKHVQQLVQEDYLRWDSLGEFFALAASLEHLADTTGNERARVLAETLDAATGTFLENDKSPGRALGTIDNRGSHFYLALYWAQELAKQTKDADLAAVFAPV
;
A
#
# COMPACT_ATOMS: atom_id res chain seq x y z
N LEU A 1 0.18 12.93 27.10
CA LEU A 1 -0.23 11.84 28.01
C LEU A 1 0.94 10.88 28.15
N ALA A 2 1.14 10.27 29.32
CA ALA A 2 2.14 9.21 29.45
C ALA A 2 1.75 7.99 28.57
N PRO A 3 2.68 7.11 28.16
CA PRO A 3 2.37 6.02 27.23
C PRO A 3 1.14 5.18 27.62
N ALA A 4 1.01 4.78 28.88
CA ALA A 4 -0.13 4.00 29.35
C ALA A 4 -1.48 4.76 29.25
N GLU A 5 -1.49 6.05 29.59
CA GLU A 5 -2.68 6.91 29.50
C GLU A 5 -3.05 7.19 28.04
N ALA A 6 -2.05 7.45 27.19
CA ALA A 6 -2.22 7.66 25.76
C ALA A 6 -2.82 6.41 25.09
N THR A 7 -2.31 5.22 25.42
CA THR A 7 -2.86 3.95 24.92
C THR A 7 -4.30 3.76 25.35
N LYS A 8 -4.62 3.99 26.64
CA LYS A 8 -6.01 3.86 27.13
C LYS A 8 -6.96 4.84 26.41
N TYR A 9 -6.55 6.09 26.27
CA TYR A 9 -7.30 7.12 25.55
C TYR A 9 -7.56 6.72 24.09
N SER A 10 -6.54 6.28 23.36
CA SER A 10 -6.69 5.83 21.97
C SER A 10 -7.59 4.60 21.86
N LEU A 11 -7.49 3.65 22.79
CA LEU A 11 -8.33 2.45 22.82
C LEU A 11 -9.81 2.74 23.15
N GLU A 12 -10.08 3.75 23.97
CA GLU A 12 -11.45 4.20 24.22
C GLU A 12 -12.06 4.84 22.95
N ARG A 13 -11.27 5.62 22.22
CA ARG A 13 -11.69 6.26 20.96
C ARG A 13 -11.90 5.27 19.82
N ILE A 14 -10.97 4.34 19.59
CA ILE A 14 -11.08 3.36 18.50
C ILE A 14 -12.32 2.47 18.67
N ARG A 15 -12.72 2.16 19.91
CA ARG A 15 -13.96 1.40 20.20
C ARG A 15 -15.24 2.18 19.88
N ARG A 16 -15.15 3.51 19.75
CA ARG A 16 -16.24 4.39 19.30
C ARG A 16 -16.17 4.70 17.80
N GLY A 17 -15.22 4.11 17.07
CA GLY A 17 -14.98 4.44 15.66
C GLY A 17 -14.33 5.81 15.45
N GLU A 18 -13.58 6.31 16.44
CA GLU A 18 -12.87 7.59 16.36
C GLU A 18 -11.36 7.38 16.19
N ASP A 19 -10.74 8.18 15.33
CA ASP A 19 -9.30 8.07 15.01
C ASP A 19 -8.42 8.84 15.98
N THR A 20 -7.18 8.38 16.22
CA THR A 20 -6.21 9.09 17.08
C THR A 20 -4.79 8.97 16.52
N ILE A 21 -4.14 10.10 16.25
CA ILE A 21 -2.72 10.12 15.83
C ILE A 21 -1.83 9.89 17.06
N SER A 22 -0.91 8.92 16.96
CA SER A 22 0.14 8.72 17.97
C SER A 22 1.46 9.37 17.51
N VAL A 23 1.99 10.29 18.33
CA VAL A 23 3.31 10.91 18.11
C VAL A 23 4.26 10.35 19.15
N THR A 24 5.23 9.55 18.72
CA THR A 24 6.06 8.74 19.62
C THR A 24 7.54 8.75 19.25
N GLY A 25 8.39 8.20 20.13
CA GLY A 25 9.81 7.97 19.83
C GLY A 25 10.04 6.68 19.03
N ASN A 26 11.29 6.40 18.65
CA ASN A 26 11.64 5.35 17.69
C ASN A 26 11.13 3.94 18.06
N VAL A 27 11.27 3.53 19.33
CA VAL A 27 10.83 2.19 19.77
C VAL A 27 9.30 2.06 19.75
N LEU A 28 8.59 3.09 20.20
CA LEU A 28 7.12 3.07 20.20
C LEU A 28 6.56 3.19 18.78
N ARG A 29 7.23 3.90 17.87
CA ARG A 29 6.89 3.88 16.44
C ARG A 29 6.78 2.43 15.96
N ASP A 30 7.86 1.67 16.13
CA ASP A 30 7.95 0.27 15.72
C ASP A 30 6.82 -0.60 16.31
N TYR A 31 6.58 -0.49 17.62
CA TYR A 31 5.57 -1.29 18.30
C TYR A 31 4.14 -0.93 17.88
N LEU A 32 3.84 0.37 17.78
CA LEU A 32 2.48 0.83 17.49
C LEU A 32 2.10 0.64 16.02
N THR A 33 3.07 0.75 15.09
CA THR A 33 2.84 0.47 13.67
C THR A 33 2.70 -1.01 13.34
N ASP A 34 3.03 -1.91 14.27
CA ASP A 34 2.68 -3.33 14.16
C ASP A 34 1.35 -3.62 14.88
N LEU A 35 1.21 -3.16 16.13
CA LEU A 35 0.06 -3.46 16.99
C LEU A 35 -1.29 -3.05 16.38
N PHE A 36 -1.45 -1.77 16.01
CA PHE A 36 -2.75 -1.26 15.58
C PHE A 36 -3.16 -1.78 14.19
N PRO A 37 -2.27 -1.80 13.17
CA PRO A 37 -2.60 -2.39 11.88
C PRO A 37 -2.97 -3.88 11.94
N ILE A 38 -2.30 -4.67 12.79
CA ILE A 38 -2.71 -6.07 13.02
C ILE A 38 -4.13 -6.16 13.57
N LEU A 39 -4.51 -5.29 14.51
CA LEU A 39 -5.84 -5.28 15.10
C LEU A 39 -6.92 -4.76 14.12
N GLU A 40 -6.58 -3.79 13.27
CA GLU A 40 -7.53 -3.13 12.38
C GLU A 40 -7.74 -3.88 11.07
N VAL A 41 -6.65 -4.34 10.44
CA VAL A 41 -6.67 -4.92 9.08
C VAL A 41 -6.02 -6.30 9.00
N GLY A 42 -5.68 -6.91 10.13
CA GLY A 42 -5.20 -8.30 10.23
C GLY A 42 -3.73 -8.51 9.84
N THR A 43 -3.01 -7.44 9.47
CA THR A 43 -1.59 -7.46 9.09
C THR A 43 -0.99 -6.06 9.11
N SER A 44 0.29 -5.92 9.44
CA SER A 44 1.04 -4.66 9.34
C SER A 44 1.65 -4.40 7.96
N ALA A 45 1.48 -5.33 7.01
CA ALA A 45 1.96 -5.18 5.63
C ALA A 45 1.08 -4.25 4.76
N LYS A 46 -0.16 -3.96 5.18
CA LYS A 46 -1.13 -3.15 4.43
C LYS A 46 -1.14 -1.69 4.91
N MET A 47 0.05 -1.10 5.04
CA MET A 47 0.21 0.24 5.59
C MET A 47 1.07 1.11 4.67
N LEU A 48 0.76 2.40 4.66
CA LEU A 48 1.61 3.42 4.05
C LEU A 48 2.68 3.85 5.07
N SER A 49 3.96 3.75 4.70
CA SER A 49 5.09 4.19 5.54
C SER A 49 5.94 5.19 4.75
N ILE A 50 5.74 6.48 5.03
CA ILE A 50 6.42 7.59 4.36
C ILE A 50 7.43 8.23 5.29
N VAL A 51 8.65 8.41 4.80
CA VAL A 51 9.74 9.08 5.50
C VAL A 51 10.16 10.31 4.68
N PRO A 52 9.69 11.51 5.05
CA PRO A 52 10.19 12.76 4.48
C PRO A 52 11.66 12.94 4.88
N LEU A 53 12.56 12.92 3.91
CA LEU A 53 14.00 13.07 4.15
C LEU A 53 14.32 14.52 4.49
N LEU A 54 15.23 14.74 5.45
CA LEU A 54 15.63 16.08 5.89
C LEU A 54 16.20 16.95 4.75
N ALA A 55 16.76 16.32 3.71
CA ALA A 55 17.29 17.00 2.53
C ALA A 55 16.21 17.37 1.50
N GLY A 56 14.92 17.13 1.79
CA GLY A 56 13.78 17.46 0.92
C GLY A 56 13.32 16.34 -0.01
N GLY A 57 13.97 15.17 0.01
CA GLY A 57 13.50 13.99 -0.73
C GLY A 57 12.45 13.17 0.02
N GLY A 58 11.94 12.12 -0.61
CA GLY A 58 11.02 11.15 0.01
C GLY A 58 11.57 9.73 -0.02
N LEU A 59 11.36 8.99 1.07
CA LEU A 59 11.54 7.54 1.15
C LEU A 59 10.19 6.90 1.47
N PHE A 60 9.84 5.86 0.72
CA PHE A 60 8.53 5.20 0.79
C PHE A 60 8.75 3.71 1.08
N GLU A 61 8.55 3.31 2.32
CA GLU A 61 8.65 1.90 2.73
C GLU A 61 7.36 1.17 2.36
N THR A 62 7.50 -0.06 1.86
CA THR A 62 6.39 -0.85 1.30
C THR A 62 5.58 -1.60 2.39
N GLY A 63 5.69 -1.16 3.65
CA GLY A 63 5.07 -1.78 4.81
C GLY A 63 5.99 -1.79 6.03
N ALA A 64 5.46 -2.18 7.20
CA ALA A 64 6.20 -2.23 8.47
C ALA A 64 6.66 -3.65 8.86
N GLY A 65 6.40 -4.65 8.02
CA GLY A 65 6.69 -6.07 8.29
C GLY A 65 8.08 -6.54 7.87
N GLY A 66 8.42 -7.77 8.22
CA GLY A 66 9.64 -8.45 7.78
C GLY A 66 9.51 -9.17 6.43
N SER A 67 10.58 -9.86 6.00
CA SER A 67 10.68 -10.53 4.69
C SER A 67 9.96 -11.88 4.56
N ALA A 68 9.16 -12.28 5.56
CA ALA A 68 8.31 -13.47 5.55
C ALA A 68 8.96 -14.79 5.02
N PRO A 69 9.96 -15.38 5.69
CA PRO A 69 10.71 -16.54 5.18
C PRO A 69 9.86 -17.79 4.87
N LYS A 70 8.71 -17.93 5.55
CA LYS A 70 7.75 -19.03 5.29
C LYS A 70 7.04 -18.93 3.94
N HIS A 71 7.06 -17.76 3.28
CA HIS A 71 6.52 -17.59 1.93
C HIS A 71 7.44 -18.22 0.90
N VAL A 72 8.76 -18.02 1.07
CA VAL A 72 9.78 -18.61 0.18
C VAL A 72 9.76 -20.14 0.26
N GLN A 73 9.60 -20.70 1.46
CA GLN A 73 9.48 -22.16 1.63
C GLN A 73 8.30 -22.73 0.83
N GLN A 74 7.15 -22.08 0.86
CA GLN A 74 5.99 -22.51 0.07
C GLN A 74 6.25 -22.36 -1.43
N LEU A 75 6.82 -21.24 -1.87
CA LEU A 75 7.16 -21.02 -3.27
C LEU A 75 8.07 -22.12 -3.83
N VAL A 76 9.10 -22.51 -3.07
CA VAL A 76 10.04 -23.56 -3.51
C VAL A 76 9.38 -24.95 -3.55
N GLN A 77 8.44 -25.23 -2.65
CA GLN A 77 7.80 -26.55 -2.54
C GLN A 77 6.59 -26.72 -3.46
N GLU A 78 5.82 -25.66 -3.68
CA GLU A 78 4.48 -25.70 -4.26
C GLU A 78 4.29 -24.70 -5.42
N ASP A 79 5.34 -23.95 -5.79
CA ASP A 79 5.28 -22.85 -6.76
C ASP A 79 4.12 -21.87 -6.49
N TYR A 80 3.94 -21.48 -5.22
CA TYR A 80 2.87 -20.59 -4.78
C TYR A 80 3.38 -19.52 -3.82
N LEU A 81 3.22 -18.24 -4.20
CA LEU A 81 3.68 -17.11 -3.39
C LEU A 81 2.50 -16.34 -2.80
N ARG A 82 2.24 -16.53 -1.51
CA ARG A 82 1.18 -15.80 -0.76
C ARG A 82 1.63 -14.44 -0.19
N TRP A 83 2.69 -13.84 -0.74
CA TRP A 83 3.13 -12.50 -0.35
C TRP A 83 2.16 -11.46 -0.91
N ASP A 84 1.65 -10.57 -0.07
CA ASP A 84 0.75 -9.49 -0.46
C ASP A 84 1.55 -8.21 -0.76
N SER A 85 1.57 -7.80 -2.03
CA SER A 85 2.32 -6.62 -2.50
C SER A 85 1.54 -5.31 -2.36
N LEU A 86 0.40 -5.29 -1.66
CA LEU A 86 -0.41 -4.07 -1.53
C LEU A 86 0.37 -2.86 -1.00
N GLY A 87 1.28 -3.06 -0.04
CA GLY A 87 2.15 -1.99 0.47
C GLY A 87 3.14 -1.45 -0.58
N GLU A 88 3.56 -2.26 -1.55
CA GLU A 88 4.37 -1.80 -2.69
C GLU A 88 3.55 -0.89 -3.61
N PHE A 89 2.27 -1.20 -3.81
CA PHE A 89 1.37 -0.40 -4.65
C PHE A 89 1.10 0.97 -4.03
N PHE A 90 0.83 1.00 -2.71
CA PHE A 90 0.68 2.25 -1.97
C PHE A 90 1.95 3.10 -1.97
N ALA A 91 3.11 2.48 -1.75
CA ALA A 91 4.40 3.17 -1.77
C ALA A 91 4.72 3.76 -3.16
N LEU A 92 4.39 3.03 -4.23
CA LEU A 92 4.59 3.50 -5.60
C LEU A 92 3.68 4.70 -5.94
N ALA A 93 2.40 4.65 -5.54
CA ALA A 93 1.48 5.77 -5.73
C ALA A 93 1.98 7.03 -5.01
N ALA A 94 2.37 6.91 -3.73
CA ALA A 94 2.93 8.01 -2.96
C ALA A 94 4.26 8.54 -3.53
N SER A 95 5.10 7.66 -4.07
CA SER A 95 6.35 8.03 -4.74
C SER A 95 6.11 8.86 -6.02
N LEU A 96 5.15 8.43 -6.85
CA LEU A 96 4.76 9.16 -8.06
C LEU A 96 4.10 10.51 -7.74
N GLU A 97 3.27 10.55 -6.70
CA GLU A 97 2.68 11.79 -6.18
C GLU A 97 3.77 12.77 -5.72
N HIS A 98 4.71 12.31 -4.91
CA HIS A 98 5.84 13.14 -4.45
C HIS A 98 6.69 13.66 -5.62
N LEU A 99 6.93 12.83 -6.64
CA LEU A 99 7.62 13.26 -7.86
C LEU A 99 6.84 14.37 -8.56
N ALA A 100 5.52 14.24 -8.69
CA ALA A 100 4.67 15.26 -9.29
C ALA A 100 4.72 16.58 -8.51
N ASP A 101 4.59 16.53 -7.18
CA ASP A 101 4.64 17.70 -6.31
C ASP A 101 5.98 18.43 -6.34
N THR A 102 7.08 17.68 -6.33
CA THR A 102 8.42 18.27 -6.23
C THR A 102 8.98 18.76 -7.56
N THR A 103 8.52 18.21 -8.69
CA THR A 103 9.05 18.53 -10.02
C THR A 103 8.04 19.22 -10.95
N GLY A 104 6.75 19.25 -10.59
CA GLY A 104 5.69 19.70 -11.48
C GLY A 104 5.39 18.71 -12.62
N ASN A 105 5.73 17.43 -12.44
CA ASN A 105 5.49 16.40 -13.45
C ASN A 105 4.03 15.93 -13.43
N GLU A 106 3.20 16.54 -14.25
CA GLU A 106 1.77 16.21 -14.37
C GLU A 106 1.52 14.76 -14.83
N ARG A 107 2.42 14.17 -15.64
CA ARG A 107 2.28 12.75 -16.01
C ARG A 107 2.48 11.83 -14.82
N ALA A 108 3.41 12.15 -13.92
CA ALA A 108 3.57 11.42 -12.67
C ALA A 108 2.32 11.53 -11.79
N ARG A 109 1.64 12.70 -11.79
CA ARG A 109 0.36 12.87 -11.09
C ARG A 109 -0.70 11.92 -11.65
N VAL A 110 -0.87 11.89 -12.97
CA VAL A 110 -1.85 11.00 -13.62
C VAL A 110 -1.55 9.54 -13.30
N LEU A 111 -0.28 9.13 -13.34
CA LEU A 111 0.13 7.77 -12.97
C LEU A 111 -0.20 7.45 -11.50
N ALA A 112 0.04 8.38 -10.57
CA ALA A 112 -0.26 8.20 -9.15
C ALA A 112 -1.76 8.04 -8.90
N GLU A 113 -2.58 8.96 -9.43
CA GLU A 113 -4.04 8.95 -9.24
C GLU A 113 -4.70 7.71 -9.85
N THR A 114 -4.26 7.30 -11.04
CA THR A 114 -4.79 6.09 -11.69
C THR A 114 -4.33 4.81 -10.99
N LEU A 115 -3.14 4.79 -10.39
CA LEU A 115 -2.67 3.67 -9.58
C LEU A 115 -3.46 3.55 -8.27
N ASP A 116 -3.78 4.68 -7.64
CA ASP A 116 -4.62 4.71 -6.43
C ASP A 116 -6.03 4.20 -6.73
N ALA A 117 -6.66 4.68 -7.81
CA ALA A 117 -7.96 4.19 -8.29
C ALA A 117 -7.94 2.69 -8.64
N ALA A 118 -6.88 2.22 -9.30
CA ALA A 118 -6.68 0.80 -9.61
C ALA A 118 -6.52 -0.04 -8.34
N THR A 119 -5.83 0.48 -7.33
CA THR A 119 -5.66 -0.17 -6.03
C THR A 119 -7.00 -0.25 -5.28
N GLY A 120 -7.85 0.79 -5.37
CA GLY A 120 -9.23 0.74 -4.87
C GLY A 120 -10.04 -0.37 -5.54
N THR A 121 -10.04 -0.43 -6.87
CA THR A 121 -10.72 -1.48 -7.65
C THR A 121 -10.19 -2.89 -7.33
N PHE A 122 -8.88 -3.01 -7.09
CA PHE A 122 -8.22 -4.24 -6.68
C PHE A 122 -8.73 -4.76 -5.32
N LEU A 123 -8.93 -3.84 -4.36
CA LEU A 123 -9.45 -4.16 -3.03
C LEU A 123 -10.93 -4.52 -3.08
N GLU A 124 -11.74 -3.74 -3.82
CA GLU A 124 -13.18 -4.00 -3.98
C GLU A 124 -13.47 -5.37 -4.61
N ASN A 125 -12.62 -5.80 -5.55
CA ASN A 125 -12.76 -7.08 -6.24
C ASN A 125 -12.01 -8.24 -5.56
N ASP A 126 -11.48 -8.03 -4.35
CA ASP A 126 -10.73 -9.00 -3.54
C ASP A 126 -9.64 -9.74 -4.35
N LYS A 127 -8.79 -8.98 -5.04
CA LYS A 127 -7.70 -9.53 -5.87
C LYS A 127 -6.38 -9.71 -5.13
N SER A 128 -6.43 -9.72 -3.79
CA SER A 128 -5.28 -10.05 -2.95
C SER A 128 -4.89 -11.53 -3.09
N PRO A 129 -3.61 -11.90 -2.91
CA PRO A 129 -3.17 -13.29 -2.93
C PRO A 129 -3.91 -14.14 -1.89
N GLY A 130 -4.44 -15.27 -2.34
CA GLY A 130 -5.01 -16.27 -1.45
C GLY A 130 -3.93 -16.97 -0.62
N ARG A 131 -4.38 -17.82 0.31
CA ARG A 131 -3.49 -18.68 1.13
C ARG A 131 -3.55 -20.15 0.73
N ALA A 132 -4.51 -20.52 -0.13
CA ALA A 132 -4.75 -21.88 -0.55
C ALA A 132 -4.32 -22.08 -2.01
N LEU A 133 -3.68 -23.21 -2.29
CA LEU A 133 -3.35 -23.61 -3.66
C LEU A 133 -4.60 -23.63 -4.54
N GLY A 134 -4.43 -23.25 -5.81
CA GLY A 134 -5.53 -23.14 -6.78
C GLY A 134 -6.29 -21.80 -6.74
N THR A 135 -5.99 -20.91 -5.80
CA THR A 135 -6.41 -19.50 -5.84
C THR A 135 -5.33 -18.63 -6.50
N ILE A 136 -5.62 -17.34 -6.73
CA ILE A 136 -4.59 -16.42 -7.22
C ILE A 136 -3.50 -16.25 -6.16
N ASP A 137 -2.25 -16.17 -6.60
CA ASP A 137 -1.10 -15.86 -5.75
C ASP A 137 -0.59 -14.44 -6.05
N ASN A 138 0.60 -14.08 -5.54
CA ASN A 138 1.23 -12.78 -5.77
C ASN A 138 1.33 -12.39 -7.27
N ARG A 139 1.60 -13.34 -8.16
CA ARG A 139 1.73 -13.05 -9.60
C ARG A 139 0.36 -12.70 -10.20
N GLY A 140 -0.68 -13.43 -9.78
CA GLY A 140 -2.05 -13.13 -10.15
C GLY A 140 -2.52 -11.76 -9.67
N SER A 141 -2.14 -11.36 -8.45
CA SER A 141 -2.48 -10.04 -7.91
C SER A 141 -1.82 -8.91 -8.71
N HIS A 142 -0.56 -9.07 -9.10
CA HIS A 142 0.15 -8.11 -9.98
C HIS A 142 -0.52 -7.98 -11.35
N PHE A 143 -0.97 -9.08 -11.95
CA PHE A 143 -1.74 -9.04 -13.20
C PHE A 143 -3.01 -8.18 -13.05
N TYR A 144 -3.80 -8.41 -11.99
CA TYR A 144 -5.04 -7.64 -11.78
C TYR A 144 -4.77 -6.17 -11.53
N LEU A 145 -3.74 -5.83 -10.75
CA LEU A 145 -3.35 -4.43 -10.58
C LEU A 145 -2.98 -3.80 -11.92
N ALA A 146 -2.14 -4.45 -12.73
CA ALA A 146 -1.74 -3.94 -14.04
C ALA A 146 -2.94 -3.75 -14.97
N LEU A 147 -3.87 -4.71 -14.97
CA LEU A 147 -5.12 -4.64 -15.73
C LEU A 147 -5.95 -3.41 -15.31
N TYR A 148 -6.19 -3.24 -14.01
CA TYR A 148 -6.99 -2.11 -13.52
C TYR A 148 -6.27 -0.78 -13.74
N TRP A 149 -4.96 -0.73 -13.59
CA TRP A 149 -4.18 0.49 -13.82
C TRP A 149 -4.18 0.90 -15.29
N ALA A 150 -4.00 -0.05 -16.22
CA ALA A 150 -4.13 0.22 -17.65
C ALA A 150 -5.53 0.72 -18.02
N GLN A 151 -6.58 0.13 -17.43
CA GLN A 151 -7.95 0.59 -17.61
C GLN A 151 -8.16 2.02 -17.13
N GLU A 152 -7.67 2.39 -15.94
CA GLU A 152 -7.78 3.75 -15.42
C GLU A 152 -6.95 4.75 -16.25
N LEU A 153 -5.77 4.35 -16.70
CA LEU A 153 -4.93 5.16 -17.61
C LEU A 153 -5.57 5.40 -18.97
N ALA A 154 -6.28 4.42 -19.51
CA ALA A 154 -7.01 4.55 -20.77
C ALA A 154 -8.29 5.39 -20.64
N LYS A 155 -8.94 5.38 -19.46
CA LYS A 155 -10.21 6.11 -19.20
C LYS A 155 -10.00 7.58 -18.84
N GLN A 156 -8.89 7.93 -18.19
CA GLN A 156 -8.67 9.29 -17.72
C GLN A 156 -8.60 10.33 -18.87
N THR A 157 -8.93 11.58 -18.54
CA THR A 157 -9.02 12.69 -19.51
C THR A 157 -8.03 13.82 -19.25
N LYS A 158 -7.09 13.63 -18.32
CA LYS A 158 -6.06 14.62 -17.94
C LYS A 158 -4.87 14.64 -18.90
N ASP A 159 -4.51 13.49 -19.48
CA ASP A 159 -3.47 13.35 -20.52
C ASP A 159 -3.97 12.41 -21.63
N ALA A 160 -4.43 13.00 -22.74
CA ALA A 160 -4.98 12.26 -23.86
C ALA A 160 -3.95 11.39 -24.59
N ASP A 161 -2.67 11.81 -24.62
CA ASP A 161 -1.60 11.03 -25.24
C ASP A 161 -1.32 9.78 -24.42
N LEU A 162 -1.28 9.91 -23.08
CA LEU A 162 -1.11 8.78 -22.18
C LEU A 162 -2.30 7.81 -22.27
N ALA A 163 -3.53 8.33 -22.33
CA ALA A 163 -4.72 7.49 -22.54
C ALA A 163 -4.64 6.69 -23.85
N ALA A 164 -4.21 7.32 -24.94
CA ALA A 164 -4.05 6.65 -26.24
C ALA A 164 -2.98 5.55 -26.21
N VAL A 165 -1.89 5.73 -25.44
CA VAL A 165 -0.85 4.71 -25.25
C VAL A 165 -1.39 3.48 -24.50
N PHE A 166 -2.26 3.67 -23.52
CA PHE A 166 -2.82 2.58 -22.70
C PHE A 166 -4.12 1.99 -23.23
N ALA A 167 -4.81 2.66 -24.17
CA ALA A 167 -6.02 2.13 -24.80
C ALA A 167 -5.89 0.73 -25.44
N PRO A 168 -4.76 0.35 -26.10
CA PRO A 168 -4.61 -0.99 -26.67
C PRO A 168 -4.02 -2.04 -25.71
N VAL A 169 -3.69 -1.68 -24.46
CA VAL A 169 -3.08 -2.57 -23.45
C VAL A 169 -4.17 -3.33 -22.69
#